data_AF-A0A7Y8PTL2-F1
#
_entry.id   AF-A0A7Y8PTL2-F1
#
_cell.length_a   1.000
_cell.length_b   1.000
_cell.length_c   1.000
_cell.angle_alpha   90.00
_cell.angle_beta   90.00
_cell.angle_gamma   90.00
#
_symmetry.space_group_name_H-M   'P 1'
#
loop_
_entity.id
_entity.type
_entity.pdbx_description
1 polymer ?
#
loop_
_entity_poly.entity_id
_entity_poly.type
_entity_poly.pdbx_seq_one_letter_code
_entity_poly.pdbx_strand_id
1 'polypeptide(L)' 'MSYKVVLLSEVDIQKFISGYHHDIPVNKRNIFNSRDEAEYARTLQGLHTMKMLKIHSNGRYTIIA' A
#
# COMPACT_ATOMS: atom_id res chain seq x y z
N MET A 1 14.21 -11.60 3.69
CA MET A 1 13.55 -11.20 2.42
C MET A 1 12.75 -9.94 2.70
N SER A 2 13.22 -8.77 2.25
CA SER A 2 12.56 -7.49 2.51
C SER A 2 11.37 -7.35 1.56
N TYR A 3 10.16 -7.29 2.09
CA TYR A 3 8.97 -6.92 1.33
C TYR A 3 8.56 -5.50 1.73
N LYS A 4 7.87 -4.78 0.86
CA LYS A 4 7.31 -3.47 1.18
C LYS A 4 5.81 -3.59 1.38
N VAL A 5 5.26 -2.71 2.19
CA VAL A 5 3.82 -2.64 2.43
C VAL A 5 3.33 -1.28 2.00
N VAL A 6 2.22 -1.20 1.27
CA VAL A 6 1.66 0.07 0.80
C VAL A 6 0.23 0.19 1.27
N LEU A 7 -0.14 1.33 1.85
CA LEU A 7 -1.53 1.68 2.12
C LEU A 7 -2.07 2.53 0.96
N LEU A 8 -3.12 2.06 0.32
CA LEU A 8 -3.78 2.75 -0.80
C LEU A 8 -5.30 2.75 -0.62
N SER A 9 -5.95 3.77 -1.18
CA SER A 9 -7.41 3.78 -1.35
C SER A 9 -7.83 2.75 -2.41
N GLU A 10 -9.09 2.31 -2.43
CA GLU A 10 -9.59 1.38 -3.45
C GLU A 10 -9.39 1.90 -4.88
N VAL A 11 -9.58 3.20 -5.09
CA VAL A 11 -9.36 3.85 -6.40
C VAL A 11 -7.88 3.81 -6.80
N ASP A 12 -6.98 4.11 -5.87
CA ASP A 12 -5.54 4.07 -6.15
C ASP A 12 -5.04 2.63 -6.34
N ILE A 13 -5.68 1.66 -5.71
CA ILE A 13 -5.41 0.23 -5.95
C ILE A 13 -5.79 -0.14 -7.38
N GLN A 14 -6.96 0.27 -7.87
CA GLN A 14 -7.34 0.00 -9.25
C GLN A 14 -6.32 0.58 -10.25
N LYS A 15 -5.84 1.81 -10.01
CA LYS A 15 -4.76 2.41 -10.80
C LYS A 15 -3.46 1.62 -10.70
N PHE A 16 -3.10 1.18 -9.50
CA PHE A 16 -1.91 0.37 -9.26
C PHE A 16 -1.99 -0.96 -10.02
N ILE A 17 -3.10 -1.68 -9.94
CA ILE A 17 -3.29 -2.95 -10.65
C ILE A 17 -3.27 -2.77 -12.17
N SER A 18 -3.82 -1.65 -12.64
CA SER A 18 -3.90 -1.32 -14.06
C SER A 18 -2.58 -0.77 -14.64
N GLY A 19 -1.51 -0.69 -13.86
CA GLY A 19 -0.20 -0.19 -14.32
C GLY A 19 -0.05 1.34 -14.34
N TYR A 20 -1.09 2.08 -13.96
CA TYR A 20 -1.10 3.56 -13.88
C TYR A 20 -0.55 4.06 -12.54
N HIS A 21 0.57 3.48 -12.09
CA HIS A 21 1.18 3.84 -10.80
C HIS A 21 1.61 5.32 -10.75
N HIS A 22 1.95 5.89 -11.91
CA HIS A 22 2.36 7.30 -12.06
C HIS A 22 1.23 8.27 -11.70
N ASP A 23 -0.03 7.86 -11.87
CA ASP A 23 -1.22 8.67 -11.56
C ASP A 23 -1.58 8.68 -10.06
N ILE A 24 -0.87 7.90 -9.25
CA ILE A 24 -1.00 7.92 -7.78
C ILE A 24 -0.04 8.99 -7.26
N PRO A 25 -0.52 10.09 -6.65
CA PRO A 25 0.35 11.13 -6.12
C PRO A 25 1.38 10.58 -5.11
N VAL A 26 2.63 11.05 -5.16
CA VAL A 26 3.72 10.55 -4.30
C VAL A 26 3.39 10.68 -2.81
N ASN A 27 2.72 11.79 -2.42
CA ASN A 27 2.25 12.02 -1.06
C ASN A 27 1.14 11.05 -0.58
N LYS A 28 0.58 10.23 -1.48
CA LYS A 28 -0.43 9.21 -1.18
C LYS A 28 0.11 7.77 -1.27
N ARG A 29 1.36 7.59 -1.68
CA ARG A 29 2.04 6.29 -1.74
C ARG A 29 2.63 5.99 -0.37
N ASN A 30 1.77 5.71 0.60
CA ASN A 30 2.15 5.39 1.97
C ASN A 30 2.89 4.03 2.00
N ILE A 31 4.20 4.05 1.78
CA ILE A 31 5.06 2.87 1.69
C ILE A 31 5.79 2.66 3.02
N PHE A 32 5.71 1.44 3.54
CA PHE A 32 6.28 0.99 4.80
C PHE A 32 7.19 -0.22 4.57
N ASN A 33 8.14 -0.43 5.48
CA ASN A 33 9.10 -1.53 5.39
C ASN A 33 8.61 -2.79 6.10
N SER A 34 7.59 -2.67 6.95
CA SER A 34 6.99 -3.79 7.68
C SER A 34 5.47 -3.72 7.69
N ARG A 35 4.83 -4.86 8.00
CA ARG A 35 3.39 -4.93 8.23
C ARG A 35 2.99 -4.13 9.48
N ASP A 36 3.77 -4.22 10.54
CA ASP A 36 3.46 -3.56 11.82
C ASP A 36 3.47 -2.03 11.68
N GLU A 37 4.43 -1.47 10.92
CA GLU A 37 4.45 -0.03 10.60
C GLU A 37 3.19 0.41 9.85
N ALA A 38 2.74 -0.41 8.89
CA ALA A 38 1.54 -0.12 8.11
C ALA A 38 0.26 -0.29 8.94
N GLU A 39 0.18 -1.28 9.83
CA GLU A 39 -0.97 -1.46 10.75
C GLU A 39 -1.05 -0.31 11.77
N TYR A 40 0.09 0.11 12.30
CA TYR A 40 0.19 1.28 13.18
C TYR A 40 -0.29 2.55 12.47
N ALA A 41 0.19 2.81 11.25
CA ALA A 41 -0.26 3.95 10.46
C ALA A 41 -1.76 3.87 10.12
N ARG A 42 -2.27 2.68 9.79
CA ARG A 42 -3.70 2.47 9.51
C ARG A 42 -4.58 2.83 10.71
N THR A 43 -4.16 2.43 11.90
CA THR A 43 -4.95 2.58 13.13
C THR A 43 -4.80 3.99 13.74
N LEU A 44 -3.59 4.55 13.77
CA LEU A 44 -3.31 5.78 14.52
C LEU A 44 -3.27 7.05 13.66
N GLN A 45 -3.01 6.93 12.35
CA GLN A 45 -2.97 8.11 11.46
C GLN A 45 -4.27 8.32 10.68
N GLY A 46 -5.36 7.65 11.08
CA GLY A 46 -6.67 7.82 10.45
C GLY A 46 -6.78 7.24 9.03
N LEU A 47 -5.84 6.37 8.62
CA LEU A 47 -5.85 5.71 7.30
C LEU A 47 -6.71 4.42 7.30
N HIS A 48 -7.66 4.30 8.21
CA HIS A 48 -8.48 3.10 8.43
C HIS A 48 -9.29 2.66 7.20
N THR A 49 -9.56 3.58 6.28
CA THR A 49 -10.23 3.30 5.00
C THR A 49 -9.31 2.74 3.92
N MET A 50 -7.98 2.79 4.12
CA MET A 50 -7.00 2.29 3.15
C MET A 50 -6.78 0.79 3.29
N LYS A 51 -6.61 0.11 2.16
CA LYS A 51 -6.24 -1.31 2.14
C LYS A 51 -4.72 -1.45 2.09
N MET A 52 -4.24 -2.54 2.67
CA MET A 52 -2.82 -2.83 2.75
C MET A 52 -2.39 -3.78 1.63
N LEU A 53 -1.36 -3.39 0.89
CA LEU A 53 -0.79 -4.16 -0.21
C LEU A 53 0.64 -4.56 0.15
N LYS A 54 0.89 -5.86 0.29
CA LYS A 54 2.24 -6.40 0.38
C LYS A 54 2.83 -6.51 -1.01
N ILE A 55 3.93 -5.81 -1.29
CA ILE A 55 4.70 -5.92 -2.53
C ILE A 55 5.84 -6.90 -2.32
N HIS A 56 5.84 -7.96 -3.12
CA HIS A 56 6.89 -8.98 -3.16
C HIS A 56 8.03 -8.55 -4.08
N SER A 57 9.22 -9.12 -3.87
CA SER A 57 10.44 -8.77 -4.63
C SER A 57 10.35 -9.07 -6.13
N ASN A 58 9.42 -9.91 -6.56
CA ASN A 58 9.15 -10.23 -7.96
C ASN A 58 8.10 -9.30 -8.61
N GLY A 59 7.72 -8.21 -7.93
CA GLY A 59 6.73 -7.24 -8.43
C GLY A 59 5.27 -7.70 -8.26
N ARG A 60 5.02 -8.92 -7.76
CA ARG A 60 3.67 -9.33 -7.36
C ARG A 60 3.24 -8.59 -6.11
N TYR A 61 1.93 -8.48 -5.91
CA TYR A 61 1.36 -7.95 -4.69
C TYR A 61 0.30 -8.88 -4.09
N THR A 62 0.05 -8.73 -2.79
CA THR A 62 -1.03 -9.40 -2.08
C THR A 62 -1.77 -8.37 -1.25
N ILE A 63 -3.09 -8.31 -1.38
CA ILE A 63 -3.91 -7.48 -0.50
C ILE A 63 -4.03 -8.20 0.84
N ILE A 64 -3.67 -7.53 1.92
CA ILE A 64 -3.78 -8.01 3.30
C ILE A 64 -4.79 -7.12 4.02
N ALA A 65 -5.75 -7.76 4.70
CA ALA A 65 -6.82 -7.09 5.44
C ALA A 65 -6.34 -6.52 6.77
#